data_AF-A0A497YB72-F1
#
_entry.id   AF-A0A497YB72-F1
#
_cell.length_a   1.000
_cell.length_b   1.000
_cell.length_c   1.000
_cell.angle_alpha   90.00
_cell.angle_beta   90.00
_cell.angle_gamma   90.00
#
_symmetry.space_group_name_H-M   'P 1'
#
loop_
_entity.id
_entity.type
_entity.pdbx_description
1 polymer ?
#
loop_
_entity_poly.entity_id
_entity_poly.type
_entity_poly.pdbx_seq_one_letter_code
_entity_poly.pdbx_strand_id
1 'polypeptide(L)'
;MKSKLTLLILLVAAFAACKKTTNVDVTLSTSGKLTYRLTDDAGKGLANVKVSLFDRTDTYYSNYNILLETRLTDPNGLADFGDLNPNNYMLVADSAKVNNVAYLVQEYVQVRTGAVKAKETKVTDYSGTFALTVRSYNNNQPLKNIGVIIIPSNKFNYASTTAANLKVADFSGVTNDTGLITFKIPSNKQYSVYLYNTVTNASYNYNNSVSVQKDATVNYLMNIYQQ
;
A
#
# COMPACT_ATOMS: atom_id res chain seq x y z
N MET A 1 40.61 -78.24 -8.81
CA MET A 1 39.64 -77.60 -9.73
C MET A 1 38.47 -76.90 -9.04
N LYS A 2 38.05 -77.31 -7.82
CA LYS A 2 36.86 -76.75 -7.15
C LYS A 2 36.97 -75.27 -6.73
N SER A 3 38.13 -74.77 -6.28
CA SER A 3 38.24 -73.38 -5.79
C SER A 3 38.24 -72.32 -6.89
N LYS A 4 38.65 -72.67 -8.12
CA LYS A 4 38.62 -71.76 -9.28
C LYS A 4 37.21 -71.51 -9.79
N LEU A 5 36.31 -72.50 -9.62
CA LEU A 5 34.90 -72.38 -9.99
C LEU A 5 34.12 -71.51 -8.99
N THR A 6 34.45 -71.61 -7.69
CA THR A 6 33.83 -70.79 -6.64
C THR A 6 34.17 -69.31 -6.76
N LEU A 7 35.42 -69.00 -7.14
CA LEU A 7 35.86 -67.62 -7.38
C LEU A 7 35.14 -67.00 -8.61
N LEU A 8 34.89 -67.79 -9.64
CA LEU A 8 34.18 -67.35 -10.84
C LEU A 8 32.70 -67.01 -10.55
N ILE A 9 32.04 -67.82 -9.71
CA ILE A 9 30.63 -67.60 -9.31
C ILE A 9 30.49 -66.34 -8.46
N LEU A 10 31.43 -66.08 -7.54
CA LEU A 10 31.47 -64.86 -6.73
C LEU A 10 31.72 -63.60 -7.57
N LEU A 11 32.56 -63.69 -8.62
CA LEU A 11 32.79 -62.58 -9.55
C LEU A 11 31.52 -62.26 -10.36
N VAL A 12 30.80 -63.28 -10.86
CA VAL A 12 29.55 -63.10 -11.63
C VAL A 12 28.45 -62.49 -10.76
N ALA A 13 28.35 -62.87 -9.48
CA ALA A 13 27.40 -62.28 -8.53
C ALA A 13 27.70 -60.80 -8.23
N ALA A 14 28.98 -60.39 -8.24
CA ALA A 14 29.38 -58.98 -8.05
C ALA A 14 29.03 -58.10 -9.27
N PHE A 15 29.01 -58.65 -10.49
CA PHE A 15 28.59 -57.93 -11.70
C PHE A 15 27.07 -57.93 -11.93
N ALA A 16 26.33 -58.78 -11.22
CA ALA A 16 24.87 -58.74 -11.13
C ALA A 16 24.36 -57.70 -10.12
N ALA A 17 25.18 -56.72 -9.75
CA ALA A 17 24.74 -55.55 -9.00
C ALA A 17 23.65 -54.83 -9.80
N CYS A 18 22.41 -55.05 -9.38
CA CYS A 18 21.21 -54.43 -9.93
C CYS A 18 21.42 -52.90 -9.95
N LYS A 19 21.70 -52.34 -11.14
CA LYS A 19 21.70 -50.88 -11.32
C LYS A 19 20.26 -50.45 -11.08
N LYS A 20 19.97 -49.95 -9.88
CA LYS A 20 18.68 -49.35 -9.56
C LYS A 20 18.61 -48.02 -10.31
N THR A 21 18.16 -48.07 -11.56
CA THR A 21 17.81 -46.88 -12.34
C THR A 21 16.65 -46.22 -11.63
N THR A 22 16.96 -45.19 -10.86
CA THR A 22 15.95 -44.37 -10.22
C THR A 22 15.58 -43.32 -11.27
N ASN A 23 14.48 -43.54 -11.99
CA ASN A 23 13.93 -42.49 -12.85
C ASN A 23 13.45 -41.38 -11.91
N VAL A 24 14.21 -40.31 -11.83
CA VAL A 24 13.80 -39.08 -11.15
C VAL A 24 13.08 -38.25 -12.18
N ASP A 25 11.75 -38.22 -12.11
CA ASP A 25 10.95 -37.31 -12.91
C ASP A 25 11.15 -35.89 -12.36
N VAL A 26 12.08 -35.14 -12.96
CA VAL A 26 12.29 -33.74 -12.65
C VAL A 26 11.26 -32.92 -13.41
N THR A 27 10.17 -32.55 -12.74
CA THR A 27 9.24 -31.55 -13.27
C THR A 27 9.81 -30.16 -12.99
N LEU A 28 10.30 -29.49 -14.04
CA LEU A 28 10.73 -28.10 -13.92
C LEU A 28 9.48 -27.24 -13.71
N SER A 29 9.31 -26.70 -12.49
CA SER A 29 8.32 -25.64 -12.30
C SER A 29 8.70 -24.47 -13.18
N THR A 30 7.73 -23.91 -13.90
CA THR A 30 7.92 -22.73 -14.76
C THR A 30 7.21 -21.50 -14.21
N SER A 31 6.54 -21.63 -13.06
CA SER A 31 5.71 -20.61 -12.42
C SER A 31 6.05 -20.45 -10.94
N GLY A 32 5.61 -19.35 -10.33
CA GLY A 32 5.54 -19.19 -8.88
C GLY A 32 4.12 -18.83 -8.46
N LYS A 33 3.81 -18.93 -7.17
CA LYS A 33 2.48 -18.59 -6.64
C LYS A 33 2.48 -17.23 -5.93
N LEU A 34 1.42 -16.43 -6.09
CA LEU A 34 1.24 -15.16 -5.37
C LEU A 34 -0.07 -15.12 -4.58
N THR A 35 0.04 -14.84 -3.28
CA THR A 35 -1.09 -14.43 -2.46
C THR A 35 -0.81 -13.07 -1.83
N TYR A 36 -1.85 -12.24 -1.71
CA TYR A 36 -1.73 -10.88 -1.20
C TYR A 36 -2.80 -10.59 -0.15
N ARG A 37 -2.37 -10.19 1.05
CA ARG A 37 -3.24 -9.93 2.18
C ARG A 37 -3.19 -8.47 2.61
N LEU A 38 -4.36 -7.85 2.72
CA LEU A 38 -4.52 -6.47 3.19
C LEU A 38 -5.10 -6.44 4.60
N THR A 39 -4.48 -5.65 5.47
CA THR A 39 -4.86 -5.55 6.89
C THR A 39 -5.03 -4.11 7.37
N ASP A 40 -5.82 -3.93 8.43
CA ASP A 40 -5.90 -2.70 9.21
C ASP A 40 -4.78 -2.62 10.29
N ASP A 41 -4.81 -1.56 11.11
CA ASP A 41 -3.84 -1.34 12.20
C ASP A 41 -3.83 -2.44 13.27
N ALA A 42 -4.93 -3.18 13.43
CA ALA A 42 -5.05 -4.28 14.38
C ALA A 42 -4.67 -5.64 13.76
N GLY A 43 -4.26 -5.67 12.49
CA GLY A 43 -3.94 -6.89 11.75
C GLY A 43 -5.18 -7.65 11.26
N LYS A 44 -6.38 -7.06 11.35
CA LYS A 44 -7.60 -7.65 10.82
C LYS A 44 -7.62 -7.50 9.29
N GLY A 45 -8.02 -8.57 8.61
CA GLY A 45 -8.17 -8.58 7.17
C GLY A 45 -9.22 -7.61 6.64
N LEU A 46 -8.92 -6.92 5.54
CA LEU A 46 -9.84 -6.02 4.86
C LEU A 46 -10.53 -6.73 3.69
N ALA A 47 -11.80 -7.07 3.85
CA ALA A 47 -12.60 -7.74 2.84
C ALA A 47 -13.11 -6.81 1.73
N ASN A 48 -13.46 -7.38 0.58
CA ASN A 48 -14.03 -6.68 -0.58
C ASN A 48 -13.18 -5.51 -1.09
N VAL A 49 -11.87 -5.57 -0.88
CA VAL A 49 -10.93 -4.63 -1.46
C VAL A 49 -10.55 -5.11 -2.86
N LYS A 50 -10.73 -4.25 -3.85
CA LYS A 50 -10.30 -4.48 -5.23
C LYS A 50 -8.78 -4.38 -5.30
N VAL A 51 -8.15 -5.49 -5.67
CA VAL A 51 -6.71 -5.59 -5.92
C VAL A 51 -6.50 -5.90 -7.40
N SER A 52 -5.81 -5.01 -8.09
CA SER A 52 -5.41 -5.18 -9.49
C SER A 52 -3.94 -5.56 -9.57
N LEU A 53 -3.64 -6.61 -10.32
CA LEU A 53 -2.29 -7.09 -10.61
C LEU A 53 -1.90 -6.62 -12.00
N PHE A 54 -0.76 -5.93 -12.11
CA PHE A 54 -0.22 -5.46 -13.37
C PHE A 54 1.12 -6.11 -13.65
N ASP A 55 1.32 -6.52 -14.91
CA ASP A 55 2.66 -6.69 -15.45
C ASP A 55 3.28 -5.32 -15.67
N ARG A 56 4.52 -5.16 -15.24
CA ARG A 56 5.30 -3.95 -15.51
C ARG A 56 6.28 -4.28 -16.61
N THR A 57 5.99 -3.76 -17.81
CA THR A 57 6.93 -3.81 -18.93
C THR A 57 7.67 -2.48 -18.97
N ASP A 58 8.89 -2.47 -18.45
CA ASP A 58 9.81 -1.34 -18.60
C ASP A 58 10.52 -1.49 -19.94
N THR A 59 10.21 -0.60 -20.89
CA THR A 59 10.99 -0.44 -22.12
C THR A 59 11.83 0.84 -22.01
N TYR A 60 12.90 0.95 -22.80
CA TYR A 60 13.79 2.12 -22.78
C TYR A 60 13.07 3.46 -23.01
N TYR A 61 11.92 3.46 -23.69
CA TYR A 61 11.17 4.67 -24.07
C TYR A 61 9.82 4.82 -23.36
N SER A 62 9.36 3.82 -22.60
CA SER A 62 8.02 3.83 -22.02
C SER A 62 7.85 2.78 -20.93
N ASN A 63 7.10 3.15 -19.90
CA ASN A 63 6.66 2.24 -18.85
C ASN A 63 5.17 2.00 -19.05
N TYR A 64 4.79 0.76 -19.36
CA TYR A 64 3.39 0.36 -19.45
C TYR A 64 3.06 -0.59 -18.30
N ASN A 65 1.93 -0.33 -17.66
CA ASN A 65 1.32 -1.25 -16.71
C ASN A 65 0.20 -1.99 -17.45
N ILE A 66 0.38 -3.28 -17.70
CA ILE A 66 -0.63 -4.12 -18.35
C ILE A 66 -1.45 -4.78 -17.25
N LEU A 67 -2.73 -4.44 -17.15
CA LEU A 67 -3.62 -5.11 -16.20
C LEU A 67 -3.76 -6.58 -16.59
N LEU A 68 -3.31 -7.47 -15.71
CA LEU A 68 -3.44 -8.91 -15.92
C LEU A 68 -4.74 -9.42 -15.31
N GLU A 69 -5.02 -9.00 -14.07
CA GLU A 69 -6.12 -9.55 -13.31
C GLU A 69 -6.60 -8.58 -12.23
N THR A 70 -7.86 -8.72 -11.82
CA THR A 70 -8.41 -8.05 -10.63
C THR A 70 -9.14 -9.06 -9.76
N ARG A 71 -8.88 -8.99 -8.45
CA ARG A 71 -9.50 -9.83 -7.42
C ARG A 71 -10.10 -8.95 -6.32
N LEU A 72 -11.19 -9.41 -5.72
CA LEU A 72 -11.67 -8.88 -4.45
C LEU A 72 -11.07 -9.70 -3.32
N THR A 73 -10.63 -9.04 -2.25
CA THR A 73 -10.18 -9.75 -1.06
C THR A 73 -11.33 -10.46 -0.34
N ASP A 74 -11.04 -11.63 0.19
CA ASP A 74 -11.97 -12.43 0.99
C ASP A 74 -12.19 -11.84 2.41
N PRO A 75 -13.01 -12.45 3.29
CA PRO A 75 -13.21 -11.99 4.66
C PRO A 75 -11.94 -11.87 5.52
N ASN A 76 -10.86 -12.57 5.16
CA ASN A 76 -9.56 -12.52 5.83
C ASN A 76 -8.60 -11.50 5.21
N GLY A 77 -9.06 -10.75 4.22
CA GLY A 77 -8.31 -9.75 3.48
C GLY A 77 -7.40 -10.33 2.40
N LEU A 78 -7.58 -11.59 2.01
CA LEU A 78 -6.71 -12.30 1.08
C LEU A 78 -7.23 -12.23 -0.36
N ALA A 79 -6.34 -11.92 -1.29
CA ALA A 79 -6.49 -12.14 -2.73
C ALA A 79 -5.46 -13.19 -3.18
N ASP A 80 -5.91 -14.33 -3.70
CA ASP A 80 -5.05 -15.36 -4.30
C ASP A 80 -5.03 -15.17 -5.82
N PHE A 81 -3.84 -14.90 -6.37
CA PHE A 81 -3.60 -14.75 -7.81
C PHE A 81 -3.09 -16.06 -8.45
N GLY A 82 -2.97 -17.13 -7.66
CA GLY A 82 -2.56 -18.44 -8.14
C GLY A 82 -1.16 -18.45 -8.72
N ASP A 83 -0.97 -19.31 -9.71
CA ASP A 83 0.29 -19.47 -10.42
C ASP A 83 0.50 -18.36 -11.45
N LEU A 84 1.65 -17.71 -11.38
CA LEU A 84 2.08 -16.62 -12.24
C LEU A 84 3.46 -16.95 -12.83
N ASN A 85 3.75 -16.38 -14.00
CA ASN A 85 5.10 -16.41 -14.53
C ASN A 85 6.07 -15.69 -13.57
N PRO A 86 7.33 -16.13 -13.47
CA PRO A 86 8.33 -15.42 -12.67
C PRO A 86 8.55 -14.01 -13.25
N ASN A 87 8.17 -12.98 -12.49
CA ASN A 87 8.35 -11.57 -12.88
C ASN A 87 8.23 -10.64 -11.67
N ASN A 88 8.51 -9.35 -11.86
CA ASN A 88 8.15 -8.28 -10.95
C ASN A 88 6.79 -7.71 -11.35
N TYR A 89 5.80 -7.87 -10.47
CA TYR A 89 4.44 -7.37 -10.68
C TYR A 89 4.20 -6.12 -9.84
N MET A 90 3.27 -5.28 -10.29
CA MET A 90 2.72 -4.19 -9.48
C MET A 90 1.34 -4.58 -8.96
N LEU A 91 1.16 -4.49 -7.66
CA LEU A 91 -0.13 -4.61 -6.98
C LEU A 91 -0.69 -3.22 -6.72
N VAL A 92 -1.96 -3.02 -7.07
CA VAL A 92 -2.70 -1.78 -6.79
C VAL A 92 -3.97 -2.12 -6.04
N ALA A 93 -4.14 -1.58 -4.84
CA ALA A 93 -5.42 -1.63 -4.11
C ALA A 93 -5.96 -0.20 -3.94
N ASP A 94 -7.01 0.12 -4.67
CA ASP A 94 -7.57 1.48 -4.81
C ASP A 94 -8.90 1.68 -4.08
N SER A 95 -9.46 0.61 -3.51
CA SER A 95 -10.74 0.64 -2.77
C SER A 95 -10.58 0.37 -1.27
N ALA A 96 -9.34 0.29 -0.78
CA ALA A 96 -9.07 0.00 0.62
C ALA A 96 -9.54 1.15 1.52
N LYS A 97 -10.25 0.82 2.61
CA LYS A 97 -10.70 1.79 3.61
C LYS A 97 -10.42 1.28 5.02
N VAL A 98 -9.87 2.15 5.85
CA VAL A 98 -9.67 1.93 7.29
C VAL A 98 -10.24 3.13 8.02
N ASN A 99 -11.11 2.91 9.01
CA ASN A 99 -11.81 3.97 9.75
C ASN A 99 -12.48 5.01 8.83
N ASN A 100 -13.11 4.53 7.76
CA ASN A 100 -13.76 5.34 6.70
C ASN A 100 -12.81 6.24 5.88
N VAL A 101 -11.49 6.20 6.12
CA VAL A 101 -10.48 6.86 5.31
C VAL A 101 -10.04 5.93 4.19
N ALA A 102 -10.06 6.43 2.95
CA ALA A 102 -9.64 5.65 1.78
C ALA A 102 -8.13 5.74 1.55
N TYR A 103 -7.50 4.63 1.21
CA TYR A 103 -6.07 4.51 0.93
C TYR A 103 -5.85 4.00 -0.48
N LEU A 104 -4.77 4.46 -1.10
CA LEU A 104 -4.26 3.92 -2.35
C LEU A 104 -2.94 3.20 -2.06
N VAL A 105 -2.97 1.87 -2.18
CA VAL A 105 -1.80 1.03 -2.03
C VAL A 105 -1.25 0.72 -3.41
N GLN A 106 0.03 1.01 -3.63
CA GLN A 106 0.75 0.69 -4.86
C GLN A 106 2.14 0.17 -4.52
N GLU A 107 2.42 -1.08 -4.87
CA GLU A 107 3.71 -1.69 -4.58
C GLU A 107 4.11 -2.80 -5.52
N TYR A 108 5.39 -3.16 -5.45
CA TYR A 108 5.98 -4.20 -6.27
C TYR A 108 6.15 -5.49 -5.50
N VAL A 109 5.90 -6.60 -6.18
CA VAL A 109 6.14 -7.94 -5.67
C VAL A 109 6.87 -8.76 -6.73
N GLN A 110 7.94 -9.44 -6.31
CA GLN A 110 8.65 -10.37 -7.17
C GLN A 110 8.11 -11.79 -6.96
N VAL A 111 7.68 -12.42 -8.04
CA VAL A 111 7.35 -13.85 -8.11
C VAL A 111 8.53 -14.59 -8.72
N ARG A 112 8.89 -15.73 -8.12
CA ARG A 112 10.02 -16.57 -8.56
C ARG A 112 9.55 -17.99 -8.82
N THR A 113 10.19 -18.65 -9.77
CA THR A 113 9.94 -20.04 -10.11
C THR A 113 9.97 -20.96 -8.90
N GLY A 114 8.96 -21.82 -8.76
CA GLY A 114 8.82 -22.79 -7.67
C GLY A 114 8.56 -22.19 -6.29
N ALA A 115 8.46 -20.87 -6.16
CA ALA A 115 8.26 -20.20 -4.87
C ALA A 115 6.80 -19.80 -4.64
N VAL A 116 6.36 -19.89 -3.39
CA VAL A 116 5.10 -19.29 -2.93
C VAL A 116 5.42 -17.94 -2.29
N LYS A 117 4.95 -16.86 -2.90
CA LYS A 117 5.05 -15.51 -2.36
C LYS A 117 3.76 -15.14 -1.66
N ALA A 118 3.77 -15.22 -0.32
CA ALA A 118 2.73 -14.63 0.52
C ALA A 118 3.15 -13.21 0.93
N LYS A 119 2.44 -12.21 0.42
CA LYS A 119 2.68 -10.81 0.74
C LYS A 119 1.56 -10.30 1.64
N GLU A 120 1.92 -9.68 2.77
CA GLU A 120 0.97 -9.00 3.64
C GLU A 120 1.28 -7.51 3.67
N THR A 121 0.24 -6.68 3.79
CA THR A 121 0.34 -5.23 3.80
C THR A 121 -0.69 -4.59 4.69
N LYS A 122 -0.19 -3.85 5.68
CA LYS A 122 -1.01 -2.98 6.51
C LYS A 122 -1.28 -1.69 5.75
N VAL A 123 -2.54 -1.45 5.42
CA VAL A 123 -2.95 -0.40 4.49
C VAL A 123 -2.57 1.01 4.97
N THR A 124 -2.62 1.25 6.28
CA THR A 124 -2.31 2.54 6.90
C THR A 124 -0.82 2.92 6.85
N ASP A 125 0.07 2.00 6.48
CA ASP A 125 1.47 2.32 6.19
C ASP A 125 1.62 3.08 4.87
N TYR A 126 0.60 3.09 3.99
CA TYR A 126 0.54 3.94 2.80
C TYR A 126 0.08 5.35 3.17
N SER A 127 0.83 5.96 4.08
CA SER A 127 0.60 7.30 4.61
C SER A 127 1.90 8.08 4.63
N GLY A 128 1.79 9.39 4.76
CA GLY A 128 2.88 10.23 5.24
C GLY A 128 2.37 11.25 6.25
N THR A 129 3.28 12.10 6.71
CA THR A 129 3.02 13.10 7.73
C THR A 129 2.80 14.46 7.09
N PHE A 130 1.64 15.04 7.31
CA PHE A 130 1.32 16.42 6.96
C PHE A 130 1.41 17.27 8.22
N ALA A 131 2.30 18.25 8.23
CA ALA A 131 2.43 19.23 9.30
C ALA A 131 2.05 20.61 8.78
N LEU A 132 1.13 21.29 9.47
CA LEU A 132 0.70 22.65 9.13
C LEU A 132 0.98 23.59 10.29
N THR A 133 1.72 24.64 10.01
CA THR A 133 1.81 25.82 10.88
C THR A 133 0.87 26.90 10.40
N VAL A 134 0.05 27.43 11.29
CA VAL A 134 -0.83 28.57 11.02
C VAL A 134 -0.31 29.80 11.75
N ARG A 135 -0.20 30.92 11.03
CA ARG A 135 0.25 32.20 11.57
C ARG A 135 -0.69 33.33 11.21
N SER A 136 -0.64 34.41 11.98
CA SER A 136 -1.30 35.67 11.63
C SER A 136 -0.51 36.35 10.53
N TYR A 137 -1.22 36.78 9.47
CA TYR A 137 -0.60 37.56 8.41
C TYR A 137 -0.08 38.91 8.92
N ASN A 138 -0.77 39.52 9.89
CA ASN A 138 -0.50 40.90 10.32
C ASN A 138 0.82 41.05 11.10
N ASN A 139 1.20 40.02 11.88
CA ASN A 139 2.36 40.10 12.79
C ASN A 139 3.20 38.82 12.83
N ASN A 140 2.91 37.85 11.95
CA ASN A 140 3.63 36.57 11.82
C ASN A 140 3.65 35.71 13.11
N GLN A 141 2.78 35.99 14.08
CA GLN A 141 2.68 35.20 15.31
C GLN A 141 1.95 33.88 15.05
N PRO A 142 2.35 32.77 15.71
CA PRO A 142 1.64 31.51 15.63
C PRO A 142 0.22 31.64 16.18
N LEU A 143 -0.72 30.96 15.54
CA LEU A 143 -2.12 31.01 15.92
C LEU A 143 -2.60 29.67 16.44
N LYS A 144 -2.91 29.64 17.73
CA LYS A 144 -3.52 28.49 18.40
C LYS A 144 -5.03 28.43 18.21
N ASN A 145 -5.60 27.25 18.43
CA ASN A 145 -7.04 26.99 18.38
C ASN A 145 -7.69 27.32 17.03
N ILE A 146 -6.91 27.32 15.95
CA ILE A 146 -7.43 27.39 14.60
C ILE A 146 -7.88 25.99 14.20
N GLY A 147 -9.12 25.87 13.76
CA GLY A 147 -9.68 24.62 13.28
C GLY A 147 -9.10 24.30 11.91
N VAL A 148 -8.66 23.05 11.74
CA VAL A 148 -8.08 22.56 10.50
C VAL A 148 -8.78 21.27 10.12
N ILE A 149 -9.26 21.20 8.88
CA ILE A 149 -9.81 19.97 8.31
C ILE A 149 -9.10 19.61 7.01
N ILE A 150 -8.92 18.30 6.82
CA ILE A 150 -8.30 17.70 5.64
C ILE A 150 -9.39 16.94 4.90
N ILE A 151 -9.71 17.39 3.69
CA ILE A 151 -10.84 16.91 2.90
C ILE A 151 -10.29 16.35 1.59
N PRO A 152 -10.66 15.13 1.16
CA PRO A 152 -10.32 14.66 -0.18
C PRO A 152 -10.73 15.69 -1.24
N SER A 153 -9.84 16.06 -2.16
CA SER A 153 -10.10 17.18 -3.08
C SER A 153 -11.36 16.99 -3.92
N ASN A 154 -11.74 15.74 -4.22
CA ASN A 154 -12.97 15.41 -4.96
C ASN A 154 -14.27 15.56 -4.13
N LYS A 155 -14.17 15.80 -2.83
CA LYS A 155 -15.29 16.05 -1.91
C LYS A 155 -15.36 17.50 -1.43
N PHE A 156 -14.34 18.31 -1.71
CA PHE A 156 -14.28 19.69 -1.26
C PHE A 156 -15.30 20.56 -2.00
N ASN A 157 -16.02 21.41 -1.27
CA ASN A 157 -16.97 22.36 -1.86
C ASN A 157 -16.71 23.78 -1.34
N TYR A 158 -16.36 24.68 -2.25
CA TYR A 158 -16.05 26.08 -1.97
C TYR A 158 -17.24 26.89 -1.44
N ALA A 159 -18.46 26.52 -1.84
CA ALA A 159 -19.69 27.20 -1.43
C ALA A 159 -20.29 26.61 -0.13
N SER A 160 -19.68 25.53 0.40
CA SER A 160 -20.19 24.85 1.58
C SER A 160 -19.70 25.49 2.88
N THR A 161 -20.55 25.43 3.91
CA THR A 161 -20.20 25.89 5.26
C THR A 161 -19.14 24.99 5.88
N THR A 162 -18.44 25.51 6.89
CA THR A 162 -17.55 24.71 7.76
C THR A 162 -18.20 23.42 8.24
N ALA A 163 -19.46 23.49 8.68
CA ALA A 163 -20.21 22.33 9.15
C ALA A 163 -20.44 21.27 8.06
N ALA A 164 -20.66 21.68 6.81
CA ALA A 164 -20.80 20.75 5.70
C ALA A 164 -19.45 20.13 5.32
N ASN A 165 -18.38 20.93 5.29
CA ASN A 165 -17.03 20.44 5.00
C ASN A 165 -16.50 19.48 6.09
N LEU A 166 -16.85 19.71 7.37
CA LEU A 166 -16.54 18.79 8.48
C LEU A 166 -17.13 17.39 8.28
N LYS A 167 -18.32 17.27 7.68
CA LYS A 167 -18.98 15.96 7.46
C LYS A 167 -18.28 15.08 6.43
N VAL A 168 -17.51 15.69 5.54
CA VAL A 168 -16.82 15.00 4.43
C VAL A 168 -15.30 14.96 4.61
N ALA A 169 -14.79 15.55 5.69
CA ALA A 169 -13.38 15.53 6.04
C ALA A 169 -12.92 14.12 6.43
N ASP A 170 -11.72 13.75 5.98
CA ASP A 170 -11.05 12.54 6.45
C ASP A 170 -10.38 12.80 7.81
N PHE A 171 -9.93 14.04 8.08
CA PHE A 171 -9.27 14.42 9.32
C PHE A 171 -9.70 15.81 9.78
N SER A 172 -9.70 16.02 11.10
CA SER A 172 -9.95 17.32 11.71
C SER A 172 -9.15 17.48 13.01
N GLY A 173 -8.85 18.72 13.37
CA GLY A 173 -8.21 19.04 14.64
C GLY A 173 -7.98 20.54 14.81
N VAL A 174 -7.24 20.92 15.85
CA VAL A 174 -6.94 22.32 16.17
C VAL A 174 -5.45 22.54 16.36
N THR A 175 -4.96 23.70 15.96
CA THR A 175 -3.55 24.09 16.16
C THR A 175 -3.22 24.28 17.63
N ASN A 176 -2.02 23.87 18.03
CA ASN A 176 -1.49 24.04 19.39
C ASN A 176 -0.97 25.48 19.65
N ASP A 177 -0.37 25.74 20.82
CA ASP A 177 0.19 27.05 21.19
C ASP A 177 1.28 27.58 20.23
N THR A 178 1.95 26.70 19.49
CA THR A 178 2.92 27.07 18.44
C THR A 178 2.30 27.25 17.06
N GLY A 179 0.97 27.19 16.97
CA GLY A 179 0.22 27.25 15.72
C GLY A 179 0.37 26.00 14.85
N LEU A 180 0.94 24.91 15.40
CA LEU A 180 1.22 23.68 14.68
C LEU A 180 0.09 22.67 14.86
N ILE A 181 -0.22 21.94 13.80
CA ILE A 181 -0.98 20.68 13.82
C ILE A 181 -0.34 19.67 12.88
N THR A 182 -0.40 18.39 13.25
CA THR A 182 0.15 17.30 12.45
C THR A 182 -0.89 16.20 12.26
N PHE A 183 -0.97 15.69 11.03
CA PHE A 183 -1.82 14.56 10.65
C PHE A 183 -0.98 13.49 9.97
N LYS A 184 -1.29 12.22 10.21
CA LYS A 184 -0.85 11.11 9.35
C LYS A 184 -1.95 10.86 8.32
N ILE A 185 -1.70 11.21 7.06
CA ILE A 185 -2.71 11.17 5.98
C ILE A 185 -2.30 10.16 4.89
N PRO A 186 -3.27 9.54 4.19
CA PRO A 186 -2.98 8.64 3.08
C PRO A 186 -2.07 9.28 2.03
N SER A 187 -1.07 8.53 1.60
CA SER A 187 -0.13 8.98 0.59
C SER A 187 -0.73 9.00 -0.81
N ASN A 188 -0.11 9.76 -1.73
CA ASN A 188 -0.43 9.77 -3.16
C ASN A 188 -1.89 10.12 -3.49
N LYS A 189 -2.53 10.86 -2.59
CA LYS A 189 -3.86 11.43 -2.77
C LYS A 189 -3.81 12.95 -2.67
N GLN A 190 -4.73 13.59 -3.35
CA GLN A 190 -4.92 15.03 -3.28
C GLN A 190 -5.95 15.38 -2.21
N TYR A 191 -5.59 16.38 -1.42
CA TYR A 191 -6.36 16.91 -0.32
C TYR A 191 -6.49 18.42 -0.42
N SER A 192 -7.63 18.87 0.08
CA SER A 192 -7.97 20.23 0.43
C SER A 192 -7.79 20.44 1.92
N VAL A 193 -7.05 21.47 2.30
CA VAL A 193 -6.87 21.92 3.67
C VAL A 193 -7.75 23.14 3.87
N TYR A 194 -8.60 23.14 4.89
CA TYR A 194 -9.53 24.22 5.17
C TYR A 194 -9.37 24.68 6.62
N LEU A 195 -9.24 25.99 6.80
CA LEU A 195 -9.02 26.65 8.10
C LEU A 195 -10.29 27.39 8.51
N TYR A 196 -10.65 27.28 9.79
CA TYR A 196 -11.83 27.94 10.32
C TYR A 196 -11.67 28.38 11.77
N ASN A 197 -12.50 29.33 12.17
CA ASN A 197 -12.62 29.78 13.55
C ASN A 197 -13.42 28.75 14.36
N THR A 198 -12.83 28.19 15.41
CA THR A 198 -13.45 27.15 16.24
C THR A 198 -14.65 27.62 17.08
N VAL A 199 -14.79 28.93 17.28
CA VAL A 199 -15.88 29.54 18.04
C VAL A 199 -17.04 29.92 17.11
N THR A 200 -16.74 30.62 16.00
CA THR A 200 -17.77 31.16 15.11
C THR A 200 -18.08 30.26 13.90
N ASN A 201 -17.29 29.21 13.67
CA ASN A 201 -17.29 28.40 12.44
C ASN A 201 -17.05 29.21 11.15
N ALA A 202 -16.55 30.46 11.26
CA ALA A 202 -16.22 31.25 10.09
C ALA A 202 -15.02 30.65 9.34
N SER A 203 -15.12 30.58 8.02
CA SER A 203 -14.02 30.20 7.14
C SER A 203 -12.91 31.25 7.21
N TYR A 204 -11.66 30.82 7.33
CA TYR A 204 -10.51 31.70 7.12
C TYR A 204 -9.98 31.59 5.70
N ASN A 205 -9.35 30.45 5.38
CA ASN A 205 -8.64 30.20 4.13
C ASN A 205 -8.67 28.70 3.82
N TYR A 206 -8.37 28.35 2.57
CA TYR A 206 -8.21 26.97 2.14
C TYR A 206 -7.09 26.83 1.10
N ASN A 207 -6.57 25.61 0.94
CA ASN A 207 -5.60 25.24 -0.10
C ASN A 207 -5.99 23.87 -0.67
N ASN A 208 -6.13 23.76 -2.00
CA ASN A 208 -6.64 22.56 -2.68
C ASN A 208 -5.58 21.75 -3.41
N SER A 209 -4.31 21.88 -3.02
CA SER A 209 -3.20 21.20 -3.70
C SER A 209 -2.22 20.59 -2.71
N VAL A 210 -2.74 19.87 -1.70
CA VAL A 210 -1.91 19.16 -0.73
C VAL A 210 -1.88 17.68 -1.07
N SER A 211 -0.68 17.13 -1.16
CA SER A 211 -0.44 15.68 -1.20
C SER A 211 0.81 15.37 -0.41
N VAL A 212 0.90 14.13 0.07
CA VAL A 212 2.08 13.64 0.80
C VAL A 212 2.48 12.30 0.20
N GLN A 213 3.79 12.09 0.04
CA GLN A 213 4.33 10.82 -0.41
C GLN A 213 4.40 9.82 0.77
N LYS A 214 4.40 8.52 0.49
CA LYS A 214 4.52 7.49 1.52
C LYS A 214 5.79 7.72 2.35
N ASP A 215 5.67 7.64 3.68
CA ASP A 215 6.72 7.86 4.68
C ASP A 215 7.38 9.27 4.66
N ALA A 216 6.94 10.17 3.78
CA ALA A 216 7.44 11.52 3.72
C ALA A 216 6.77 12.40 4.78
N THR A 217 7.49 13.44 5.21
CA THR A 217 6.93 14.55 5.96
C THR A 217 6.88 15.78 5.07
N VAL A 218 5.72 16.43 5.00
CA VAL A 218 5.58 17.71 4.31
C VAL A 218 5.15 18.77 5.31
N ASN A 219 5.85 19.90 5.29
CA ASN A 219 5.59 21.05 6.14
C ASN A 219 4.92 22.15 5.31
N TYR A 220 3.76 22.63 5.77
CA TYR A 220 3.04 23.74 5.19
C TYR A 220 2.96 24.90 6.17
N LEU A 221 2.92 26.11 5.61
CA LEU A 221 2.61 27.34 6.31
C LEU A 221 1.38 27.95 5.67
N MET A 222 0.39 28.32 6.48
CA MET A 222 -0.75 29.12 6.05
C MET A 222 -0.89 30.34 6.94
N ASN A 223 -1.09 31.50 6.32
CA ASN A 223 -1.35 32.74 7.02
C ASN A 223 -2.85 33.05 6.97
N ILE A 224 -3.40 33.56 8.06
CA ILE A 224 -4.78 34.08 8.09
C ILE A 224 -4.76 35.54 8.52
N TYR A 225 -5.67 36.33 7.95
CA TYR A 225 -5.96 37.67 8.44
C TYR A 225 -6.89 37.53 9.64
N GLN A 226 -6.40 37.86 10.83
CA GLN A 226 -7.29 38.11 11.96
C GLN A 226 -7.87 39.51 11.77
N GLN A 227 -9.20 39.58 11.69
CA GLN A 227 -9.94 40.82 11.90
C GLN A 227 -10.02 41.12 13.40
#